data_AF-A0A538IL37-F1
#
_entry.id   AF-A0A538IL37-F1
#
_cell.length_a   1.000
_cell.length_b   1.000
_cell.length_c   1.000
_cell.angle_alpha   90.00
_cell.angle_beta   90.00
_cell.angle_gamma   90.00
#
_symmetry.space_group_name_H-M   'P 1'
#
loop_
_entity.id
_entity.type
_entity.pdbx_description
1 polymer ?
#
loop_
_entity_poly.entity_id
_entity_poly.type
_entity_poly.pdbx_seq_one_letter_code
_entity_poly.pdbx_strand_id
1 'polypeptide(L)' 'MTELDQGTFDEAIAGGPLLVDFWAPWCRPCKALEPILAELPLAVARVNVD' A
#
# COMPACT_ATOMS: atom_id res chain seq x y z
N MET A 1 0.53 -3.25 6.97
CA MET A 1 0.85 -2.73 5.62
C MET A 1 2.14 -3.40 5.18
N THR A 2 2.13 -4.05 4.02
CA THR A 2 3.30 -4.74 3.45
C THR A 2 3.89 -3.88 2.34
N GLU A 3 5.21 -3.79 2.23
CA GLU A 3 5.87 -3.11 1.11
C GLU A 3 5.89 -4.04 -0.11
N LEU A 4 5.61 -3.48 -1.29
CA LEU A 4 5.29 -4.22 -2.49
C LEU A 4 6.20 -3.79 -3.63
N ASP A 5 6.79 -4.79 -4.29
CA ASP A 5 7.71 -4.66 -5.41
C ASP A 5 7.42 -5.75 -6.46
N GLN A 6 8.23 -5.83 -7.52
CA GLN A 6 8.04 -6.83 -8.58
C GLN A 6 8.16 -8.28 -8.09
N GLY A 7 8.95 -8.55 -7.05
CA GLY A 7 9.18 -9.90 -6.54
C GLY A 7 8.08 -10.38 -5.59
N THR A 8 7.37 -9.44 -4.97
CA THR A 8 6.36 -9.70 -3.93
C THR A 8 4.92 -9.56 -4.42
N PHE A 9 4.73 -9.03 -5.64
CA PHE A 9 3.40 -8.77 -6.21
C PHE A 9 2.52 -10.02 -6.28
N ASP A 10 3.03 -11.11 -6.85
CA ASP A 10 2.26 -12.33 -7.11
C ASP A 10 1.76 -13.00 -5.82
N GLU A 11 2.58 -12.99 -4.76
CA GLU A 11 2.20 -13.52 -3.44
C GLU A 11 1.15 -12.61 -2.78
N ALA A 12 1.33 -11.30 -2.87
CA ALA A 12 0.44 -10.33 -2.25
C ALA A 12 -0.99 -10.36 -2.83
N ILE A 13 -1.16 -10.64 -4.13
CA ILE A 13 -2.47 -10.70 -4.78
C ILE A 13 -3.16 -12.08 -4.67
N ALA A 14 -2.44 -13.12 -4.26
CA ALA A 14 -2.97 -14.49 -4.18
C ALA A 14 -4.09 -14.65 -3.13
N GLY A 15 -4.13 -13.75 -2.14
CA GLY A 15 -5.08 -13.79 -1.02
C GLY A 15 -6.46 -13.19 -1.28
N GLY A 16 -6.70 -12.61 -2.47
CA GLY A 16 -7.95 -11.91 -2.81
C GLY A 16 -7.76 -10.40 -3.00
N PRO A 17 -8.84 -9.60 -2.90
CA PRO A 17 -8.76 -8.15 -3.15
C PRO A 17 -7.74 -7.46 -2.23
N LEU A 18 -6.81 -6.75 -2.86
CA LEU A 18 -5.74 -6.01 -2.20
C LEU A 18 -5.85 -4.54 -2.58
N LEU A 19 -5.79 -3.64 -1.59
CA LEU A 19 -5.65 -2.21 -1.82
C LEU A 19 -4.17 -1.86 -1.89
N VAL A 20 -3.78 -1.13 -2.93
CA VAL A 20 -2.41 -0.68 -3.13
C VAL A 20 -2.32 0.83 -2.89
N ASP A 21 -1.48 1.21 -1.93
CA ASP A 21 -1.11 2.59 -1.61
C ASP A 21 0.18 2.97 -2.35
N PHE A 22 0.04 3.72 -3.44
CA PHE A 22 1.17 4.31 -4.15
C PHE A 22 1.55 5.62 -3.46
N TRP A 23 2.67 5.61 -2.75
CA TRP A 23 3.07 6.70 -1.86
C TRP A 23 4.50 7.16 -2.13
N ALA A 24 4.85 8.31 -1.54
CA ALA A 24 6.18 8.90 -1.63
C ALA A 24 6.48 9.72 -0.37
N PRO A 25 7.74 9.78 0.12
CA PRO A 25 8.15 10.64 1.23
C PRO A 25 7.96 12.15 0.95
N TRP A 26 7.96 12.59 -0.31
CA TRP A 26 7.61 13.98 -0.67
C TRP A 26 6.10 14.22 -0.81
N CYS A 27 5.29 13.16 -0.89
CA CYS A 27 3.84 13.29 -1.05
C CYS A 27 3.16 13.59 0.29
N ARG A 28 3.05 14.90 0.60
CA ARG A 28 2.32 15.39 1.79
C ARG A 28 0.86 14.91 1.87
N PRO A 29 0.08 14.90 0.77
CA PRO A 29 -1.28 14.34 0.77
C PRO A 29 -1.31 12.85 1.13
N CYS A 30 -0.34 12.06 0.64
CA CYS A 30 -0.26 10.62 0.92
C CYS A 30 -0.08 10.36 2.42
N LYS A 31 0.78 11.14 3.09
CA LYS A 31 0.97 11.07 4.56
C LYS A 31 -0.29 11.39 5.36
N ALA A 32 -1.15 12.28 4.85
CA ALA A 32 -2.43 12.56 5.49
C ALA A 32 -3.44 11.40 5.32
N LEU A 33 -3.29 10.60 4.27
CA LEU A 33 -4.15 9.47 3.96
C LEU A 33 -3.73 8.19 4.71
N GLU A 34 -2.45 8.03 5.06
CA GLU A 34 -1.91 6.89 5.83
C GLU A 34 -2.78 6.44 7.03
N PRO A 35 -3.19 7.31 7.97
CA PRO A 35 -4.00 6.88 9.11
C PRO A 35 -5.37 6.34 8.68
N ILE A 36 -5.96 6.90 7.63
CA ILE A 36 -7.25 6.45 7.11
C ILE A 36 -7.12 5.06 6.50
N LEU A 37 -6.03 4.79 5.76
CA LEU A 37 -5.77 3.48 5.17
C LEU A 37 -5.49 2.41 6.22
N ALA A 38 -4.85 2.78 7.34
CA ALA A 38 -4.56 1.88 8.43
C ALA A 38 -5.82 1.43 9.21
N GLU A 39 -6.90 2.21 9.16
CA GLU A 39 -8.19 1.89 9.80
C GLU A 39 -9.09 0.98 8.96
N LEU A 40 -8.75 0.74 7.69
CA LEU A 40 -9.58 -0.08 6.81
C LEU A 40 -9.46 -1.57 7.17
N PRO A 41 -10.58 -2.34 7.14
CA PRO A 41 -10.58 -3.76 7.49
C PRO A 41 -10.04 -4.68 6.39
N LEU A 42 -9.32 -4.13 5.40
CA LEU A 42 -8.87 -4.83 4.20
C LEU A 42 -7.34 -4.85 4.11
N ALA A 43 -6.80 -5.81 3.36
CA ALA A 43 -5.36 -5.93 3.17
C ALA A 43 -4.82 -4.75 2.37
N VAL A 44 -3.86 -4.03 2.94
CA VAL A 44 -3.20 -2.87 2.31
C VAL A 44 -1.72 -3.17 2.09
N ALA A 45 -1.28 -3.02 0.84
CA ALA A 45 0.11 -3.05 0.46
C ALA A 45 0.55 -1.69 -0.09
N ARG A 46 1.84 -1.38 -0.04
CA ARG A 46 2.37 -0.05 -0.37
C ARG A 46 3.48 -0.15 -1.40
N VAL A 47 3.46 0.74 -2.38
CA VAL A 47 4.52 0.89 -3.38
C VAL A 47 5.08 2.30 -3.26
N ASN A 48 6.39 2.41 -3.01
CA ASN A 48 7.07 3.70 -3.07
C ASN A 48 7.29 4.09 -4.55
N VAL A 49 6.87 5.29 -4.94
CA VAL A 49 6.98 5.80 -6.31
C VAL A 49 8.15 6.75 -6.53
N ASP A 50 9.03 6.89 -5.53
CA ASP A 50 10.29 7.65 -5.63
C ASP A 50 11.39 6.92 -6.39
#